data_AF-A0A966UUP5-F1
#
_entry.id   AF-A0A966UUP5-F1
#
_cell.length_a   1.000
_cell.length_b   1.000
_cell.length_c   1.000
_cell.angle_alpha   90.00
_cell.angle_beta   90.00
_cell.angle_gamma   90.00
#
_symmetry.space_group_name_H-M   'P 1'
#
loop_
_entity.id
_entity.type
_entity.pdbx_description
1 polymer ?
#
loop_
_entity_poly.entity_id
_entity_poly.type
_entity_poly.pdbx_seq_one_letter_code
_entity_poly.pdbx_strand_id
1 'polypeptide(L)'
;MAEELFRQKLNGDRTIEVESAGIGAVSGQAPSSFAVDVMRELGADISRQRSQPIHHEMIRRADYIFVMTYGHLDSLLLLYPSAGDKVFLLRDFDPGLSPEEREVDDPIGQSKDTYRACRDQIQKSIPYLLEVVRNGVQSAPASSVGSQVSIGLAGDSSGRILLSEATEVLRREGCVPVNLSGGEGAEFPEIAKVAAEAIAQGRIQGAILVGRTGMGLCMAANRFAKVRAVVVDSP
;
A
#
# COMPACT_ATOMS: atom_id res chain seq x y z
N MET A 1 -7.63 14.54 9.75
CA MET A 1 -7.67 13.72 10.98
C MET A 1 -6.40 12.89 11.14
N ALA A 2 -6.09 11.96 10.21
CA ALA A 2 -4.91 11.09 10.30
C ALA A 2 -3.57 11.83 10.50
N GLU A 3 -3.29 12.87 9.70
CA GLU A 3 -2.09 13.71 9.84
C GLU A 3 -1.90 14.21 11.28
N GLU A 4 -2.97 14.73 11.89
CA GLU A 4 -2.90 15.29 13.24
C GLU A 4 -2.73 14.20 14.30
N LEU A 5 -3.49 13.11 14.20
CA LEU A 5 -3.37 11.98 15.13
C LEU A 5 -1.96 11.38 15.12
N PHE A 6 -1.35 11.30 13.93
CA PHE A 6 0.02 10.84 13.78
C PHE A 6 1.01 11.81 14.41
N ARG A 7 0.90 13.12 14.13
CA ARG A 7 1.76 14.17 14.72
C ARG A 7 1.69 14.20 16.24
N GLN A 8 0.49 14.08 16.82
CA GLN A 8 0.34 13.99 18.27
C GLN A 8 1.14 12.83 18.85
N LYS A 9 1.14 11.68 18.17
CA LYS A 9 1.83 10.48 18.64
C LYS A 9 3.35 10.54 18.47
N LEU A 10 3.86 11.40 17.59
CA LEU A 10 5.31 11.67 17.45
C LEU A 10 5.92 12.35 18.68
N ASN A 11 5.12 12.96 19.56
CA ASN A 11 5.60 13.61 20.79
C ASN A 11 6.78 14.59 20.57
N GLY A 12 6.77 15.32 19.44
CA GLY A 12 7.81 16.30 19.10
C GLY A 12 9.05 15.72 18.41
N ASP A 13 9.04 14.43 18.05
CA ASP A 13 10.05 13.83 17.16
C ASP A 13 10.02 14.53 15.79
N ARG A 14 11.11 15.26 15.47
CA ARG A 14 11.26 16.02 14.23
C ARG A 14 11.98 15.26 13.13
N THR A 15 12.35 14.01 13.37
CA THR A 15 12.98 13.16 12.35
C THR A 15 11.97 12.62 11.35
N ILE A 16 10.67 12.67 11.70
CA ILE A 16 9.56 12.22 10.86
C ILE A 16 8.72 13.44 10.46
N GLU A 17 8.65 13.69 9.16
CA GLU A 17 7.75 14.67 8.56
C GLU A 17 6.40 14.00 8.24
N VAL A 18 5.30 14.69 8.50
CA VAL A 18 3.94 14.17 8.27
C VAL A 18 3.15 15.21 7.50
N GLU A 19 2.59 14.80 6.36
CA GLU A 19 1.73 15.61 5.50
C GLU A 19 0.48 14.80 5.12
N SER A 20 -0.59 15.48 4.71
CA SER A 20 -1.72 14.84 4.03
C SER A 20 -2.07 15.55 2.73
N ALA A 21 -2.61 14.77 1.78
CA ALA A 21 -3.08 15.24 0.50
C ALA A 21 -4.27 14.40 0.04
N GLY A 22 -5.09 14.94 -0.87
CA GLY A 22 -6.20 14.22 -1.46
C GLY A 22 -6.02 14.03 -2.97
N ILE A 23 -6.43 12.86 -3.48
CA ILE A 23 -6.37 12.52 -4.90
C ILE A 23 -7.28 13.44 -5.74
N GLY A 24 -8.49 13.71 -5.25
CA GLY A 24 -9.45 14.63 -5.86
C GLY A 24 -9.65 15.92 -5.06
N ALA A 25 -8.69 16.32 -4.23
CA ALA A 25 -8.85 17.48 -3.35
C ALA A 25 -8.77 18.80 -4.13
N VAL A 26 -9.69 19.70 -3.85
CA VAL A 26 -9.56 21.11 -4.23
C VAL A 26 -8.64 21.79 -3.21
N SER A 27 -7.68 22.57 -3.67
CA SER A 27 -6.73 23.28 -2.79
C SER A 27 -7.44 24.29 -1.88
N GLY A 28 -7.01 24.37 -0.61
CA GLY A 28 -7.39 25.44 0.31
C GLY A 28 -8.71 25.27 1.04
N GLN A 29 -9.40 24.13 0.91
CA GLN A 29 -10.63 23.87 1.67
C GLN A 29 -10.31 23.57 3.14
N ALA A 30 -11.14 24.09 4.05
CA ALA A 30 -11.06 23.77 5.46
C ALA A 30 -11.62 22.35 5.72
N PRO A 31 -11.19 21.66 6.79
CA PRO A 31 -11.82 20.42 7.21
C PRO A 31 -13.31 20.63 7.54
N SER A 32 -14.10 19.57 7.42
CA SER A 32 -15.51 19.61 7.84
C SER A 32 -15.63 19.95 9.33
N SER A 33 -16.71 20.64 9.71
CA SER A 33 -16.95 21.03 11.10
C SER A 33 -16.99 19.82 12.04
N PHE A 34 -17.60 18.70 11.61
CA PHE A 34 -17.60 17.47 12.40
C PHE A 34 -16.21 16.87 12.58
N ALA A 35 -15.34 16.91 11.57
CA ALA A 35 -13.94 16.48 11.73
C ALA A 35 -13.20 17.35 12.76
N VAL A 36 -13.40 18.68 12.72
CA VAL A 36 -12.82 19.60 13.71
C VAL A 36 -13.33 19.27 15.11
N ASP A 37 -14.64 19.09 15.27
CA ASP A 37 -15.26 18.81 16.56
C ASP A 37 -14.76 17.50 17.19
N VAL A 38 -14.74 16.41 16.44
CA VAL A 38 -14.30 15.11 16.98
C VAL A 38 -12.80 15.10 17.28
N MET A 39 -11.99 15.88 16.56
CA MET A 39 -10.57 16.04 16.89
C MET A 39 -10.37 16.87 18.16
N ARG A 40 -11.20 17.89 18.40
CA ARG A 40 -11.16 18.71 19.63
C ARG A 40 -11.51 17.91 20.88
N GLU A 41 -12.36 16.89 20.77
CA GLU A 41 -12.61 15.93 21.86
C GLU A 41 -11.32 15.22 22.33
N LEU A 42 -10.31 15.10 21.46
CA LEU A 42 -8.98 14.56 21.77
C LEU A 42 -7.94 15.65 22.06
N GLY A 43 -8.36 16.91 22.24
CA GLY A 43 -7.46 18.04 22.47
C GLY A 43 -6.69 18.51 21.23
N ALA A 44 -7.11 18.12 20.03
CA ALA A 44 -6.47 18.54 18.77
C ALA A 44 -7.33 19.57 18.03
N ASP A 45 -6.75 20.66 17.52
CA ASP A 45 -7.46 21.62 16.67
C ASP A 45 -6.95 21.58 15.22
N ILE A 46 -7.72 20.93 14.35
CA ILE A 46 -7.40 20.84 12.92
C ILE A 46 -8.02 21.98 12.08
N SER A 47 -8.72 22.95 12.68
CA SER A 47 -9.43 24.01 11.95
C SER A 47 -8.55 24.86 11.01
N ARG A 48 -7.24 24.89 11.26
CA ARG A 48 -6.26 25.60 10.45
C ARG A 48 -5.69 24.79 9.29
N GLN A 49 -5.89 23.48 9.26
CA GLN A 49 -5.46 22.64 8.15
C GLN A 49 -6.16 23.06 6.87
N ARG A 50 -5.51 22.85 5.73
CA ARG A 50 -6.05 23.16 4.41
C ARG A 50 -5.80 21.98 3.50
N SER A 51 -6.82 21.58 2.75
CA SER A 51 -6.67 20.55 1.75
C SER A 51 -5.66 20.96 0.70
N GLN A 52 -4.94 19.98 0.20
CA GLN A 52 -4.03 20.13 -0.93
C GLN A 52 -4.18 18.92 -1.86
N PRO A 53 -4.21 19.14 -3.18
CA PRO A 53 -4.17 18.05 -4.14
C PRO A 53 -2.81 17.35 -4.08
N ILE A 54 -2.83 16.03 -4.22
CA ILE A 54 -1.60 15.26 -4.34
C ILE A 54 -0.86 15.60 -5.65
N HIS A 55 0.47 15.65 -5.60
CA HIS A 55 1.30 15.93 -6.77
C HIS A 55 2.60 15.14 -6.76
N HIS A 56 3.26 15.04 -7.93
CA HIS A 56 4.46 14.21 -8.13
C HIS A 56 5.57 14.45 -7.09
N GLU A 57 5.81 15.70 -6.68
CA GLU A 57 6.88 15.98 -5.71
C GLU A 57 6.60 15.43 -4.30
N MET A 58 5.33 15.42 -3.85
CA MET A 58 4.96 14.75 -2.60
C MET A 58 5.22 13.24 -2.71
N ILE A 59 4.80 12.64 -3.84
CA ILE A 59 5.04 11.22 -4.09
C ILE A 59 6.54 10.94 -4.06
N ARG A 60 7.35 11.74 -4.73
CA ARG A 60 8.80 11.55 -4.80
C ARG A 60 9.45 11.59 -3.42
N ARG A 61 9.12 12.60 -2.60
CA ARG A 61 9.74 12.86 -1.29
C ARG A 61 9.25 11.92 -0.18
N ALA A 62 8.05 11.35 -0.31
CA ALA A 62 7.51 10.46 0.70
C ALA A 62 8.25 9.11 0.72
N ASP A 63 8.64 8.67 1.91
CA ASP A 63 9.12 7.30 2.18
C ASP A 63 7.97 6.30 2.29
N TYR A 64 6.82 6.76 2.81
CA TYR A 64 5.59 5.98 2.97
C TYR A 64 4.37 6.82 2.60
N ILE A 65 3.40 6.19 1.94
CA ILE A 65 2.10 6.77 1.60
C ILE A 65 1.01 5.87 2.17
N PHE A 66 0.25 6.38 3.13
CA PHE A 66 -0.86 5.65 3.75
C PHE A 66 -2.20 6.16 3.21
N VAL A 67 -2.91 5.31 2.48
CA VAL A 67 -4.23 5.62 1.90
C VAL A 67 -5.36 4.98 2.72
N MET A 68 -6.57 5.53 2.62
CA MET A 68 -7.68 5.12 3.50
C MET A 68 -8.47 3.92 3.01
N THR A 69 -8.51 3.68 1.69
CA THR A 69 -9.38 2.70 1.04
C THR A 69 -8.67 2.08 -0.16
N TYR A 70 -9.11 0.91 -0.62
CA TYR A 70 -8.63 0.30 -1.87
C TYR A 70 -8.94 1.21 -3.07
N GLY A 71 -10.05 1.95 -3.04
CA GLY A 71 -10.35 2.95 -4.07
C GLY A 71 -9.30 4.06 -4.15
N HIS A 72 -8.80 4.54 -3.00
CA HIS A 72 -7.68 5.47 -2.97
C HIS A 72 -6.38 4.83 -3.47
N LEU A 73 -6.09 3.59 -3.04
CA LEU A 73 -4.92 2.84 -3.50
C LEU A 73 -4.90 2.70 -5.02
N ASP A 74 -6.00 2.20 -5.59
CA ASP A 74 -6.18 1.99 -7.01
C ASP A 74 -6.03 3.28 -7.81
N SER A 75 -6.69 4.36 -7.34
CA SER A 75 -6.60 5.67 -7.97
C SER A 75 -5.19 6.24 -7.92
N LEU A 76 -4.49 6.07 -6.80
CA LEU A 76 -3.11 6.52 -6.64
C LEU A 76 -2.19 5.76 -7.60
N LEU A 77 -2.28 4.44 -7.64
CA LEU A 77 -1.44 3.61 -8.52
C LEU A 77 -1.71 3.92 -9.99
N LEU A 78 -2.96 4.20 -10.37
CA LEU A 78 -3.29 4.58 -11.74
C LEU A 78 -2.61 5.89 -12.17
N LEU A 79 -2.56 6.87 -11.28
CA LEU A 79 -1.98 8.19 -11.54
C LEU A 79 -0.46 8.22 -11.34
N TYR A 80 0.05 7.43 -10.40
CA TYR A 80 1.43 7.39 -9.95
C TYR A 80 1.94 5.94 -9.78
N PRO A 81 2.12 5.18 -10.88
CA PRO A 81 2.52 3.76 -10.81
C PRO A 81 3.83 3.52 -10.04
N SER A 82 4.75 4.48 -10.09
CA SER A 82 6.04 4.44 -9.41
C SER A 82 5.96 4.54 -7.89
N ALA A 83 4.78 4.79 -7.32
CA ALA A 83 4.56 4.79 -5.87
C ALA A 83 4.26 3.40 -5.29
N GLY A 84 4.18 2.36 -6.13
CA GLY A 84 3.68 1.03 -5.73
C GLY A 84 4.47 0.33 -4.62
N ASP A 85 5.75 0.63 -4.47
CA ASP A 85 6.62 0.08 -3.42
C ASP A 85 6.38 0.71 -2.04
N LYS A 86 5.80 1.92 -2.00
CA LYS A 86 5.65 2.72 -0.79
C LYS A 86 4.22 3.10 -0.42
N VAL A 87 3.23 2.65 -1.19
CA VAL A 87 1.81 2.86 -0.85
C VAL A 87 1.24 1.67 -0.09
N PHE A 88 0.53 1.97 1.00
CA PHE A 88 -0.11 1.00 1.89
C PHE A 88 -1.49 1.50 2.31
N LEU A 89 -2.41 0.61 2.66
CA LEU A 89 -3.58 1.05 3.43
C LEU A 89 -3.13 1.48 4.82
N LEU A 90 -3.82 2.47 5.38
CA LEU A 90 -3.57 2.98 6.74
C LEU A 90 -3.67 1.86 7.79
N ARG A 91 -4.48 0.83 7.53
CA ARG A 91 -4.73 -0.29 8.45
C ARG A 91 -4.08 -1.60 7.99
N ASP A 92 -3.16 -1.57 7.02
CA ASP A 92 -2.45 -2.77 6.54
C ASP A 92 -1.65 -3.48 7.63
N PHE A 93 -1.24 -2.73 8.66
CA PHE A 93 -0.37 -3.19 9.74
C PHE A 93 -1.13 -3.52 11.02
N ASP A 94 -2.45 -3.34 11.03
CA ASP A 94 -3.29 -3.72 12.16
C ASP A 94 -3.33 -5.25 12.27
N PRO A 95 -2.98 -5.83 13.43
CA PRO A 95 -2.97 -7.27 13.60
C PRO A 95 -4.40 -7.82 13.59
N GLY A 96 -4.60 -8.91 12.83
CA GLY A 96 -5.84 -9.68 12.85
C GLY A 96 -6.98 -9.15 11.96
N LEU A 97 -6.77 -8.06 11.20
CA LEU A 97 -7.77 -7.59 10.25
C LEU A 97 -7.79 -8.45 8.98
N SER A 98 -9.01 -8.84 8.58
CA SER A 98 -9.26 -9.37 7.23
C SER A 98 -9.02 -8.27 6.18
N PRO A 99 -8.83 -8.62 4.89
CA PRO A 99 -8.66 -7.63 3.83
C PRO A 99 -9.79 -6.59 3.77
N GLU A 100 -11.03 -7.00 4.04
CA GLU A 100 -12.22 -6.14 4.00
C GLU A 100 -12.25 -5.15 5.17
N GLU A 101 -11.71 -5.53 6.33
CA GLU A 101 -11.71 -4.71 7.54
C GLU A 101 -10.63 -3.63 7.55
N ARG A 102 -9.73 -3.62 6.55
CA ARG A 102 -8.60 -2.69 6.46
C ARG A 102 -8.95 -1.32 5.88
N GLU A 103 -10.11 -1.17 5.27
CA GLU A 103 -10.56 0.15 4.85
C GLU A 103 -10.97 0.99 6.07
N VAL A 104 -10.76 2.30 5.95
CA VAL A 104 -11.32 3.28 6.86
C VAL A 104 -12.61 3.78 6.23
N ASP A 105 -13.71 3.74 6.98
CA ASP A 105 -15.01 4.18 6.49
C ASP A 105 -15.00 5.70 6.24
N ASP A 106 -15.55 6.12 5.09
CA ASP A 106 -15.61 7.54 4.72
C ASP A 106 -16.74 8.27 5.47
N PRO A 107 -16.42 9.26 6.33
CA PRO A 107 -17.43 9.98 7.10
C PRO A 107 -18.06 11.15 6.35
N ILE A 108 -17.66 11.45 5.10
CA ILE A 108 -18.14 12.64 4.38
C ILE A 108 -19.67 12.64 4.24
N GLY A 109 -20.30 13.77 4.62
CA GLY A 109 -21.75 13.93 4.60
C GLY A 109 -22.53 13.14 5.67
N GLN A 110 -21.83 12.39 6.52
CA GLN A 110 -22.44 11.55 7.55
C GLN A 110 -22.55 12.24 8.91
N SER A 111 -23.07 11.52 9.89
CA SER A 111 -23.26 11.99 11.27
C SER A 111 -21.93 12.26 12.00
N LYS A 112 -21.98 13.09 13.05
CA LYS A 112 -20.81 13.32 13.92
C LYS A 112 -20.29 12.02 14.57
N ASP A 113 -21.16 11.07 14.89
CA ASP A 113 -20.74 9.77 15.42
C ASP A 113 -20.01 8.92 14.38
N THR A 114 -20.36 9.04 13.09
CA THR A 114 -19.60 8.42 11.98
C THR A 114 -18.20 9.02 11.86
N TYR A 115 -18.08 10.35 11.99
CA TYR A 115 -16.77 11.01 12.08
C TYR A 115 -15.96 10.52 13.28
N ARG A 116 -16.62 10.31 14.42
CA ARG A 116 -15.99 9.78 15.64
C ARG A 116 -15.48 8.36 15.41
N ALA A 117 -16.28 7.47 14.81
CA ALA A 117 -15.87 6.12 14.48
C ALA A 117 -14.68 6.09 13.50
N CYS A 118 -14.71 6.92 12.45
CA CYS A 118 -13.60 7.07 11.50
C CYS A 118 -12.32 7.54 12.20
N ARG A 119 -12.42 8.58 13.06
CA ARG A 119 -11.31 9.06 13.90
C ARG A 119 -10.72 7.93 14.75
N ASP A 120 -11.57 7.14 15.38
CA ASP A 120 -11.15 6.07 16.30
C ASP A 120 -10.49 4.90 15.55
N GLN A 121 -11.00 4.53 14.37
CA GLN A 121 -10.36 3.56 13.46
C GLN A 121 -8.93 4.00 13.10
N ILE A 122 -8.77 5.27 12.68
CA ILE A 122 -7.47 5.84 12.35
C ILE A 122 -6.56 5.84 13.58
N GLN A 123 -7.05 6.35 14.72
CA GLN A 123 -6.27 6.47 15.95
C GLN A 123 -5.72 5.13 16.45
N LYS A 124 -6.53 4.07 16.34
CA LYS A 124 -6.14 2.70 16.71
C LYS A 124 -4.96 2.18 15.88
N SER A 125 -4.84 2.63 14.64
CA SER A 125 -3.84 2.16 13.67
C SER A 125 -2.50 2.89 13.80
N ILE A 126 -2.50 4.14 14.29
CA ILE A 126 -1.30 5.00 14.39
C ILE A 126 -0.09 4.31 15.07
N PRO A 127 -0.22 3.57 16.19
CA PRO A 127 0.93 2.92 16.81
C PRO A 127 1.64 1.93 15.89
N TYR A 128 0.90 1.15 15.08
CA TYR A 128 1.47 0.18 14.15
C TYR A 128 2.16 0.88 12.99
N LEU A 129 1.58 1.98 12.48
CA LEU A 129 2.21 2.78 11.44
C LEU A 129 3.54 3.39 11.92
N LEU A 130 3.59 3.88 13.15
CA LEU A 130 4.82 4.43 13.71
C LEU A 130 5.92 3.38 13.85
N GLU A 131 5.56 2.14 14.17
CA GLU A 131 6.52 1.03 14.19
C GLU A 131 7.10 0.80 12.79
N VAL A 132 6.26 0.80 11.77
CA VAL A 132 6.68 0.65 10.36
C VAL A 132 7.56 1.80 9.92
N VAL A 133 7.17 3.05 10.18
CA VAL A 133 7.97 4.22 9.79
C VAL A 133 9.35 4.21 10.46
N ARG A 134 9.43 3.75 11.72
CA ARG A 134 10.70 3.70 12.47
C ARG A 134 11.60 2.53 12.11
N ASN A 135 11.01 1.36 11.89
CA ASN A 135 11.76 0.11 11.74
C ASN A 135 11.81 -0.39 10.28
N GLY A 136 11.10 0.28 9.37
CA GLY A 136 10.84 -0.22 8.04
C GLY A 136 9.69 -1.22 8.01
N VAL A 137 9.18 -1.50 6.80
CA VAL A 137 8.32 -2.66 6.57
C VAL A 137 9.19 -3.90 6.74
N GLN A 138 9.02 -4.61 7.85
CA GLN A 138 9.71 -5.87 8.07
C GLN A 138 9.33 -6.86 6.96
N SER A 139 10.30 -7.20 6.11
CA SER A 139 10.16 -8.32 5.18
C SER A 139 9.97 -9.61 5.98
N ALA A 140 9.23 -10.58 5.44
CA ALA A 140 9.20 -11.92 6.01
C ALA A 140 10.65 -12.37 6.31
N PRO A 141 10.92 -13.03 7.44
CA PRO A 141 12.28 -13.38 7.83
C PRO A 141 12.96 -14.08 6.66
N ALA A 142 14.03 -13.48 6.16
CA ALA A 142 14.88 -14.12 5.16
C ALA A 142 15.29 -15.47 5.75
N SER A 143 14.78 -16.55 5.17
CA SER A 143 15.15 -17.90 5.54
C SER A 143 16.67 -17.97 5.46
N SER A 144 17.28 -18.24 6.62
CA SER A 144 18.70 -18.53 6.89
C SER A 144 19.64 -18.55 5.68
N VAL A 145 20.77 -17.83 5.83
CA VAL A 145 22.00 -17.97 5.04
C VAL A 145 22.18 -19.42 4.55
N GLY A 146 21.93 -19.66 3.26
CA GLY A 146 22.02 -20.99 2.62
C GLY A 146 20.81 -21.42 1.77
N SER A 147 19.65 -20.79 1.90
CA SER A 147 18.47 -21.10 1.07
C SER A 147 18.52 -20.37 -0.28
N GLN A 148 18.47 -21.11 -1.38
CA GLN A 148 18.41 -20.56 -2.75
C GLN A 148 17.15 -19.70 -2.93
N VAL A 149 17.29 -18.46 -3.44
CA VAL A 149 16.17 -17.51 -3.59
C VAL A 149 15.19 -18.02 -4.65
N SER A 150 13.94 -18.26 -4.27
CA SER A 150 12.88 -18.74 -5.14
C SER A 150 11.99 -17.58 -5.61
N ILE A 151 11.89 -17.38 -6.92
CA ILE A 151 11.13 -16.30 -7.55
C ILE A 151 9.99 -16.88 -8.38
N GLY A 152 8.76 -16.48 -8.07
CA GLY A 152 7.58 -16.85 -8.83
C GLY A 152 7.52 -16.17 -10.20
N LEU A 153 7.07 -16.90 -11.22
CA LEU A 153 6.88 -16.39 -12.57
C LEU A 153 5.45 -16.68 -13.02
N ALA A 154 4.73 -15.66 -13.48
CA ALA A 154 3.37 -15.81 -13.97
C ALA A 154 3.03 -14.79 -15.05
N GLY A 155 2.11 -15.11 -15.96
CA GLY A 155 1.61 -14.18 -16.95
C GLY A 155 0.62 -14.84 -17.90
N ASP A 156 -0.01 -14.04 -18.77
CA ASP A 156 -0.91 -14.57 -19.79
C ASP A 156 -0.15 -15.15 -21.00
N SER A 157 -0.90 -15.61 -22.00
CA SER A 157 -0.34 -16.15 -23.24
C SER A 157 0.56 -15.15 -23.99
N SER A 158 0.37 -13.84 -23.83
CA SER A 158 1.19 -12.80 -24.45
C SER A 158 2.56 -12.64 -23.76
N GLY A 159 2.65 -12.99 -22.47
CA GLY A 159 3.89 -12.89 -21.67
C GLY A 159 4.89 -14.03 -21.85
N ARG A 160 4.58 -15.07 -22.64
CA ARG A 160 5.38 -16.31 -22.72
C ARG A 160 6.85 -16.11 -23.06
N ILE A 161 7.15 -15.19 -23.98
CA ILE A 161 8.54 -14.90 -24.39
C ILE A 161 9.30 -14.27 -23.22
N LEU A 162 8.75 -13.22 -22.63
CA LEU A 162 9.35 -12.54 -21.48
C LEU A 162 9.53 -13.46 -20.26
N LEU A 163 8.57 -14.35 -20.00
CA LEU A 163 8.69 -15.34 -18.92
C LEU A 163 9.82 -16.35 -19.17
N SER A 164 10.03 -16.75 -20.43
CA SER A 164 11.16 -17.61 -20.80
C SER A 164 12.49 -16.90 -20.55
N GLU A 165 12.63 -15.66 -21.00
CA GLU A 165 13.83 -14.85 -20.78
C GLU A 165 14.08 -14.59 -19.29
N ALA A 166 13.04 -14.22 -18.53
CA ALA A 166 13.13 -14.04 -17.08
C ALA A 166 13.58 -15.31 -16.37
N THR A 167 13.11 -16.48 -16.82
CA THR A 167 13.54 -17.79 -16.29
C THR A 167 15.04 -17.99 -16.46
N GLU A 168 15.58 -17.69 -17.65
CA GLU A 168 17.01 -17.83 -17.94
C GLU A 168 17.86 -16.85 -17.13
N VAL A 169 17.44 -15.59 -17.06
CA VAL A 169 18.13 -14.56 -16.25
C VAL A 169 18.14 -14.97 -14.78
N LEU A 170 17.00 -15.36 -14.19
CA LEU A 170 16.94 -15.79 -12.80
C LEU A 170 17.89 -16.96 -12.50
N ARG A 171 17.95 -17.96 -13.39
CA ARG A 171 18.88 -19.09 -13.23
C ARG A 171 20.33 -18.65 -13.27
N ARG A 172 20.68 -17.73 -14.17
CA ARG A 172 22.03 -17.17 -14.28
C ARG A 172 22.43 -16.40 -13.02
N GLU A 173 21.50 -15.68 -12.41
CA GLU A 173 21.70 -14.96 -11.14
C GLU A 173 21.62 -15.89 -9.90
N GLY A 174 21.47 -17.20 -10.09
CA GLY A 174 21.45 -18.18 -8.99
C GLY A 174 20.11 -18.33 -8.26
N CYS A 175 19.04 -17.73 -8.79
CA CYS A 175 17.67 -17.87 -8.29
C CYS A 175 16.97 -19.12 -8.85
N VAL A 176 15.99 -19.63 -8.11
CA VAL A 176 15.13 -20.76 -8.50
C VAL A 176 13.81 -20.21 -9.05
N PRO A 177 13.58 -20.27 -10.36
CA PRO A 177 12.30 -19.85 -10.93
C PRO A 177 11.20 -20.87 -10.58
N VAL A 178 10.08 -20.38 -10.05
CA VAL A 178 8.90 -21.16 -9.70
C VAL A 178 7.77 -20.76 -10.63
N ASN A 179 7.25 -21.70 -11.43
CA ASN A 179 6.09 -21.42 -12.28
C ASN A 179 4.84 -21.28 -11.42
N LEU A 180 4.24 -20.10 -11.44
CA LEU A 180 2.96 -19.80 -10.80
C LEU A 180 1.87 -19.87 -11.88
N SER A 181 1.56 -21.09 -12.31
CA SER A 181 0.41 -21.31 -13.18
C SER A 181 -0.87 -21.09 -12.36
N GLY A 182 -1.52 -19.93 -12.54
CA GLY A 182 -2.98 -19.92 -12.51
C GLY A 182 -3.46 -20.88 -13.59
N GLY A 183 -4.56 -21.60 -13.41
CA GLY A 183 -5.02 -22.61 -14.38
C GLY A 183 -5.10 -22.10 -15.83
N GLU A 184 -5.30 -22.99 -16.81
CA GLU A 184 -5.53 -22.57 -18.20
C GLU A 184 -6.62 -21.48 -18.27
N GLY A 185 -6.25 -20.29 -18.74
CA GLY A 185 -7.17 -19.14 -18.82
C GLY A 185 -7.24 -18.24 -17.58
N ALA A 186 -6.34 -18.39 -16.60
CA ALA A 186 -6.34 -17.54 -15.40
C ALA A 186 -6.27 -16.04 -15.75
N GLU A 187 -7.23 -15.29 -15.22
CA GLU A 187 -7.33 -13.85 -15.41
C GLU A 187 -6.52 -13.07 -14.36
N PHE A 188 -6.36 -11.77 -14.63
CA PHE A 188 -5.41 -10.92 -13.95
C PHE A 188 -5.69 -10.54 -12.48
N PRO A 189 -6.82 -10.88 -11.84
CA PRO A 189 -6.87 -10.91 -10.38
C PRO A 189 -6.28 -12.20 -9.78
N GLU A 190 -6.47 -13.34 -10.46
CA GLU A 190 -6.15 -14.66 -9.92
C GLU A 190 -4.64 -14.90 -9.88
N ILE A 191 -3.94 -14.52 -10.94
CA ILE A 191 -2.47 -14.64 -11.03
C ILE A 191 -1.78 -13.84 -9.92
N ALA A 192 -2.21 -12.59 -9.72
CA ALA A 192 -1.66 -11.72 -8.68
C ALA A 192 -1.91 -12.28 -7.28
N LYS A 193 -3.11 -12.85 -7.04
CA LYS A 193 -3.46 -13.51 -5.79
C LYS A 193 -2.56 -14.71 -5.50
N VAL A 194 -2.37 -15.62 -6.46
CA VAL A 194 -1.52 -16.81 -6.29
C VAL A 194 -0.08 -16.41 -5.92
N ALA A 195 0.45 -15.39 -6.58
CA ALA A 195 1.78 -14.86 -6.29
C ALA A 195 1.85 -14.24 -4.88
N ALA A 196 0.89 -13.39 -4.53
CA ALA A 196 0.84 -12.72 -3.25
C ALA A 196 0.70 -13.71 -2.08
N GLU A 197 -0.16 -14.72 -2.21
CA GLU A 197 -0.30 -15.80 -1.21
C GLU A 197 0.98 -16.61 -1.07
N ALA A 198 1.68 -16.90 -2.16
CA ALA A 198 2.94 -17.63 -2.12
C ALA A 198 4.04 -16.84 -1.40
N ILE A 199 4.11 -15.52 -1.61
CA ILE A 199 5.03 -14.62 -0.88
C ILE A 199 4.64 -14.57 0.60
N ALA A 200 3.36 -14.35 0.91
CA ALA A 200 2.86 -14.22 2.28
C ALA A 200 3.09 -15.50 3.12
N GLN A 201 3.07 -16.67 2.48
CA GLN A 201 3.34 -17.97 3.11
C GLN A 201 4.84 -18.32 3.15
N GLY A 202 5.72 -17.46 2.64
CA GLY A 202 7.17 -17.72 2.58
C GLY A 202 7.58 -18.82 1.61
N ARG A 203 6.70 -19.24 0.69
CA ARG A 203 6.99 -20.26 -0.35
C ARG A 203 7.94 -19.72 -1.42
N ILE A 204 7.87 -18.43 -1.69
CA ILE A 204 8.75 -17.68 -2.61
C ILE A 204 9.13 -16.35 -1.98
N GLN A 205 10.25 -15.77 -2.39
CA GLN A 205 10.75 -14.49 -1.88
C GLN A 205 10.23 -13.29 -2.68
N GLY A 206 9.75 -13.52 -3.89
CA GLY A 206 9.20 -12.49 -4.77
C GLY A 206 8.58 -13.11 -6.02
N ALA A 207 7.97 -12.30 -6.87
CA ALA A 207 7.41 -12.76 -8.13
C ALA A 207 7.57 -11.72 -9.25
N ILE A 208 7.75 -12.20 -10.48
CA ILE A 208 7.70 -11.40 -11.71
C ILE A 208 6.42 -11.79 -12.44
N LEU A 209 5.52 -10.82 -12.59
CA LEU A 209 4.23 -11.01 -13.23
C LEU A 209 4.21 -10.25 -14.56
N VAL A 210 3.93 -10.94 -15.65
CA VAL A 210 3.91 -10.38 -17.00
C VAL A 210 2.48 -10.23 -17.49
N GLY A 211 2.10 -9.02 -17.85
CA GLY A 211 0.82 -8.71 -18.48
C GLY A 211 0.95 -7.48 -19.37
N ARG A 212 -0.09 -7.15 -20.13
CA ARG A 212 -0.05 -6.10 -21.18
C ARG A 212 0.58 -4.78 -20.72
N THR A 213 0.09 -4.22 -19.60
CA THR A 213 0.60 -2.95 -19.04
C THR A 213 1.20 -3.11 -17.65
N GLY A 214 1.13 -4.30 -17.04
CA GLY A 214 1.48 -4.54 -15.64
C GLY A 214 0.56 -3.88 -14.60
N MET A 215 -0.19 -2.83 -14.96
CA MET A 215 -1.02 -2.04 -14.04
C MET A 215 -2.07 -2.87 -13.30
N GLY A 216 -2.83 -3.69 -14.01
CA GLY A 216 -3.87 -4.52 -13.38
C GLY A 216 -3.30 -5.54 -12.38
N LEU A 217 -2.15 -6.13 -12.72
CA LEU A 217 -1.41 -7.04 -11.83
C LEU A 217 -0.88 -6.30 -10.60
N CYS A 218 -0.32 -5.12 -10.80
CA CYS A 218 0.19 -4.26 -9.74
C CYS A 218 -0.92 -3.87 -8.74
N MET A 219 -2.06 -3.39 -9.25
CA MET A 219 -3.21 -3.03 -8.41
C MET A 219 -3.74 -4.25 -7.66
N ALA A 220 -3.91 -5.39 -8.33
CA ALA A 220 -4.41 -6.61 -7.69
C ALA A 220 -3.46 -7.14 -6.60
N ALA A 221 -2.16 -7.18 -6.87
CA ALA A 221 -1.16 -7.65 -5.92
C ALA A 221 -1.04 -6.73 -4.70
N ASN A 222 -1.16 -5.41 -4.90
CA ASN A 222 -1.06 -4.44 -3.81
C ASN A 222 -2.24 -4.48 -2.82
N ARG A 223 -3.30 -5.25 -3.10
CA ARG A 223 -4.38 -5.49 -2.13
C ARG A 223 -4.03 -6.52 -1.05
N PHE A 224 -2.91 -7.23 -1.20
CA PHE A 224 -2.46 -8.22 -0.24
C PHE A 224 -1.52 -7.57 0.78
N ALA A 225 -1.80 -7.78 2.07
CA ALA A 225 -0.96 -7.23 3.13
C ALA A 225 0.48 -7.72 2.97
N LYS A 226 1.43 -6.81 3.19
CA LYS A 226 2.88 -7.06 3.15
C LYS A 226 3.42 -7.47 1.77
N VAL A 227 2.61 -7.46 0.72
CA VAL A 227 3.04 -7.67 -0.65
C VAL A 227 2.99 -6.32 -1.35
N ARG A 228 4.11 -5.88 -1.92
CA ARG A 228 4.16 -4.66 -2.74
C ARG A 228 4.57 -5.01 -4.15
N ALA A 229 3.79 -4.53 -5.11
CA ALA A 229 4.06 -4.69 -6.52
C ALA A 229 4.29 -3.32 -7.13
N VAL A 230 5.23 -3.27 -8.07
CA VAL A 230 5.53 -2.09 -8.88
C VAL A 230 5.42 -2.47 -10.33
N VAL A 231 4.94 -1.54 -11.15
CA VAL A 231 5.07 -1.69 -12.60
C VAL A 231 6.49 -1.28 -12.97
N VAL A 232 7.17 -2.19 -13.64
CA VAL A 232 8.44 -1.90 -14.29
C VAL A 232 8.12 -1.54 -15.73
N ASP A 233 8.06 -0.25 -16.04
CA ASP A 233 8.19 0.23 -17.40
C ASP A 233 9.67 0.57 -17.68
N SER A 234 10.06 0.57 -18.95
CA SER A 234 11.48 0.73 -19.33
C SER A 234 12.04 2.07 -18.83
N PRO A 235 13.34 2.11 -18.43
CA PRO A 235 13.96 3.24 -17.73
C PRO A 235 13.94 4.57 -18.49
#